data_AF-A0A948BC56-F1
#
_entry.id   AF-A0A948BC56-F1
#
_cell.length_a   1.000
_cell.length_b   1.000
_cell.length_c   1.000
_cell.angle_alpha   90.00
_cell.angle_beta   90.00
_cell.angle_gamma   90.00
#
_symmetry.space_group_name_H-M   'P 1'
#
loop_
_entity.id
_entity.type
_entity.pdbx_description
1 polymer ?
#
loop_
_entity_poly.entity_id
_entity_poly.type
_entity_poly.pdbx_seq_one_letter_code
_entity_poly.pdbx_strand_id
1 'polypeptide(L)'
;MINQFTQKKWVTTPGFLALSMMFIWAIMAGPAESRMSIDAPHNSANGFECEACHGVDLLASLKLEYEGKIALEPDNKDITFYNLLCAKCHKEPGASSGDLPAPVTALHSSRETNSSYWQGNWSRQCIDCHNPHFQEQKFWLSDESNPVADADFYLSQGEITGCSYDTASNSTEFKFESIRYKADSIWNAQTLLSKNESGRSTTIFPDIENLRMSFILLDIDETAFTITVKGDAQAVWYKRNPAAESIHFGIIYGQLIKKNIPIVLDGASATILDERPVQFFDNQGAGSFINDSGEVLGICEVCHSKTRHFTFDGIGDDGIPDTPHTKYLSNKGGPAAKETCTGCHLHGQGFAAPGEQISIKGRN
;
A
#
# COMPACT_ATOMS: atom_id res chain seq x y z
N MET A 1 84.03 16.13 19.81
CA MET A 1 83.11 15.01 19.52
C MET A 1 81.89 15.59 18.82
N ILE A 2 81.85 15.52 17.49
CA ILE A 2 80.78 16.07 16.66
C ILE A 2 80.09 14.87 15.99
N ASN A 3 78.81 14.69 16.29
CA ASN A 3 77.97 13.62 15.75
C ASN A 3 77.74 13.85 14.25
N GLN A 4 78.18 12.89 13.43
CA GLN A 4 77.78 12.81 12.03
C GLN A 4 76.43 12.09 11.94
N PHE A 5 75.37 12.85 11.67
CA PHE A 5 74.09 12.30 11.24
C PHE A 5 74.16 11.96 9.76
N THR A 6 74.13 10.67 9.44
CA THR A 6 73.99 10.14 8.09
C THR A 6 72.56 10.40 7.59
N GLN A 7 72.42 11.25 6.58
CA GLN A 7 71.14 11.45 5.90
C GLN A 7 70.78 10.22 5.06
N LYS A 8 69.75 9.50 5.50
CA LYS A 8 69.13 8.40 4.77
C LYS A 8 68.24 9.00 3.68
N LYS A 9 68.67 8.92 2.41
CA LYS A 9 67.85 9.30 1.24
C LYS A 9 66.68 8.33 1.12
N TRP A 10 65.46 8.82 1.33
CA TRP A 10 64.24 8.09 1.02
C TRP A 10 64.01 8.13 -0.49
N VAL A 11 64.12 6.97 -1.14
CA VAL A 11 63.79 6.80 -2.55
C VAL A 11 62.27 6.69 -2.65
N THR A 12 61.60 7.78 -2.99
CA THR A 12 60.17 7.77 -3.32
C THR A 12 60.00 7.15 -4.72
N THR A 13 59.63 5.87 -4.76
CA THR A 13 59.22 5.23 -6.02
C THR A 13 57.80 5.67 -6.35
N PRO A 14 57.53 6.30 -7.51
CA PRO A 14 56.23 6.87 -7.86
C PRO A 14 55.08 5.84 -8.04
N GLY A 15 55.34 4.54 -7.84
CA GLY A 15 54.34 3.47 -7.95
C GLY A 15 53.51 3.20 -6.68
N PHE A 16 53.93 3.68 -5.50
CA PHE A 16 53.26 3.30 -4.24
C PHE A 16 52.00 4.14 -3.92
N LEU A 17 51.89 5.35 -4.47
CA LEU A 17 50.74 6.25 -4.23
C LEU A 17 49.49 5.88 -5.05
N ALA A 18 49.67 5.25 -6.22
CA ALA A 18 48.55 4.86 -7.08
C ALA A 18 47.79 3.64 -6.51
N LEU A 19 48.49 2.68 -5.89
CA LEU A 19 47.85 1.51 -5.29
C LEU A 19 47.05 1.84 -4.03
N SER A 20 47.50 2.83 -3.24
CA SER A 20 46.79 3.26 -2.02
C SER A 20 45.48 4.01 -2.30
N MET A 21 45.39 4.77 -3.39
CA MET A 21 44.14 5.47 -3.73
C MET A 21 43.05 4.53 -4.26
N MET A 22 43.41 3.46 -4.98
CA MET A 22 42.44 2.46 -5.44
C MET A 22 41.83 1.64 -4.30
N PHE A 23 42.62 1.32 -3.25
CA PHE A 23 42.09 0.61 -2.08
C PHE A 23 41.15 1.48 -1.21
N ILE A 24 41.38 2.80 -1.14
CA ILE A 24 40.53 3.71 -0.38
C ILE A 24 39.18 3.95 -1.09
N TRP A 25 39.15 3.97 -2.42
CA TRP A 25 37.89 4.10 -3.19
C TRP A 25 36.99 2.86 -3.07
N ALA A 26 37.57 1.65 -3.02
CA ALA A 26 36.83 0.41 -2.82
C ALA A 26 36.25 0.26 -1.39
N ILE A 27 36.78 0.97 -0.39
CA ILE A 27 36.28 0.95 0.99
C ILE A 27 35.19 2.02 1.21
N MET A 28 35.22 3.12 0.43
CA MET A 28 34.18 4.17 0.46
C MET A 28 32.93 3.81 -0.36
N ALA A 29 33.02 2.85 -1.28
CA ALA A 29 31.85 2.16 -1.83
C ALA A 29 31.32 1.19 -0.76
N GLY A 30 30.78 1.75 0.33
CA GLY A 30 30.12 0.98 1.37
C GLY A 30 29.08 0.05 0.75
N PRO A 31 28.84 -1.13 1.34
CA PRO A 31 27.76 -1.99 0.88
C PRO A 31 26.50 -1.14 0.84
N ALA A 32 25.83 -1.07 -0.32
CA ALA A 32 24.54 -0.41 -0.47
C ALA A 32 23.69 -0.86 0.71
N GLU A 33 23.52 0.04 1.69
CA GLU A 33 22.93 -0.33 2.97
C GLU A 33 21.58 -0.93 2.64
N SER A 34 21.27 -2.05 3.29
CA SER A 34 19.97 -2.68 3.24
C SER A 34 18.98 -1.68 3.82
N ARG A 35 18.53 -0.72 3.01
CA ARG A 35 17.38 0.11 3.30
C ARG A 35 16.29 -0.88 3.61
N MET A 36 15.77 -0.84 4.84
CA MET A 36 14.62 -1.63 5.23
C MET A 36 13.53 -1.32 4.21
N SER A 37 13.34 -2.24 3.26
CA SER A 37 12.46 -2.03 2.13
C SER A 37 11.05 -2.28 2.62
N ILE A 38 10.49 -1.24 3.23
CA ILE A 38 9.05 -1.04 3.30
C ILE A 38 8.50 -0.97 1.87
N ASP A 39 7.27 -1.41 1.69
CA ASP A 39 6.66 -1.48 0.37
C ASP A 39 6.25 -0.09 -0.13
N ALA A 40 6.20 0.07 -1.45
CA ALA A 40 5.56 1.22 -2.05
C ALA A 40 4.09 1.32 -1.57
N PRO A 41 3.55 2.53 -1.36
CA PRO A 41 4.14 3.83 -1.69
C PRO A 41 5.09 4.41 -0.61
N HIS A 42 5.07 3.90 0.61
CA HIS A 42 5.84 4.47 1.72
C HIS A 42 7.24 3.92 1.76
N ASN A 43 8.07 4.15 0.74
CA ASN A 43 9.45 3.68 0.77
C ASN A 43 10.44 4.72 0.23
N SER A 44 11.74 4.44 0.40
CA SER A 44 12.79 5.39 0.04
C SER A 44 12.83 5.73 -1.46
N ALA A 45 12.33 4.83 -2.33
CA ALA A 45 12.17 5.09 -3.76
C ALA A 45 11.21 6.27 -4.03
N ASN A 46 10.25 6.48 -3.13
CA ASN A 46 9.27 7.56 -3.18
C ASN A 46 9.61 8.71 -2.20
N GLY A 47 10.83 8.74 -1.65
CA GLY A 47 11.26 9.78 -0.72
C GLY A 47 10.71 9.64 0.71
N PHE A 48 10.16 8.47 1.07
CA PHE A 48 9.71 8.17 2.43
C PHE A 48 10.75 7.37 3.18
N GLU A 49 11.28 7.95 4.26
CA GLU A 49 12.21 7.31 5.19
C GLU A 49 11.52 6.98 6.51
N CYS A 50 12.12 6.09 7.30
CA CYS A 50 11.56 5.70 8.61
C CYS A 50 11.29 6.93 9.50
N GLU A 51 12.14 7.95 9.44
CA GLU A 51 12.01 9.19 10.23
C GLU A 51 10.76 10.01 9.87
N ALA A 52 10.22 9.88 8.66
CA ALA A 52 8.99 10.55 8.26
C ALA A 52 7.80 10.11 9.14
N CYS A 53 7.82 8.84 9.59
CA CYS A 53 6.80 8.25 10.45
C CYS A 53 7.27 7.97 11.89
N HIS A 54 8.57 7.98 12.15
CA HIS A 54 9.14 7.64 13.47
C HIS A 54 10.06 8.75 14.03
N GLY A 55 9.99 9.96 13.48
CA GLY A 55 10.78 11.10 13.93
C GLY A 55 10.53 11.51 15.38
N VAL A 56 11.53 12.18 15.96
CA VAL A 56 11.53 12.65 17.36
C VAL A 56 10.31 13.50 17.73
N ASP A 57 9.82 14.34 16.82
CA ASP A 57 8.63 15.17 17.06
C ASP A 57 7.36 14.33 17.22
N LEU A 58 7.31 13.18 16.54
CA LEU A 58 6.19 12.27 16.64
C LEU A 58 6.26 11.44 17.92
N LEU A 59 7.45 10.96 18.29
CA LEU A 59 7.67 10.29 19.57
C LEU A 59 7.40 11.20 20.77
N ALA A 60 7.71 12.49 20.65
CA ALA A 60 7.35 13.49 21.65
C ALA A 60 5.82 13.64 21.76
N SER A 61 5.10 13.62 20.63
CA SER A 61 3.63 13.65 20.62
C SER A 61 3.02 12.40 21.27
N LEU A 62 3.57 11.21 20.97
CA LEU A 62 3.15 9.93 21.55
C LEU A 62 3.42 9.86 23.06
N LYS A 63 4.57 10.38 23.50
CA LYS A 63 4.90 10.52 24.92
C LYS A 63 3.94 11.46 25.62
N LEU A 64 3.58 12.59 25.01
CA LEU A 64 2.65 13.55 25.60
C LEU A 64 1.21 13.01 25.66
N GLU A 65 0.77 12.19 24.69
CA GLU A 65 -0.50 11.46 24.76
C GLU A 65 -0.49 10.39 25.85
N TYR A 66 0.56 9.55 25.89
CA TYR A 66 0.72 8.51 26.91
C TYR A 66 0.79 9.09 28.33
N GLU A 67 1.39 10.27 28.49
CA GLU A 67 1.45 11.00 29.75
C GLU A 67 0.15 11.78 30.07
N GLY A 68 -0.88 11.70 29.22
CA GLY A 68 -2.15 12.42 29.37
C GLY A 68 -2.02 13.95 29.30
N LYS A 69 -0.91 14.46 28.75
CA LYS A 69 -0.57 15.89 28.66
C LYS A 69 -1.12 16.56 27.41
N ILE A 70 -1.47 15.77 26.39
CA ILE A 70 -2.33 16.19 25.29
C ILE A 70 -3.64 15.44 25.47
N ALA A 71 -4.70 16.15 25.87
CA ALA A 71 -6.04 15.66 25.65
C ALA A 71 -6.33 15.85 24.16
N LEU A 72 -6.08 14.80 23.37
CA LEU A 72 -6.76 14.67 22.08
C LEU A 72 -8.25 14.78 22.41
N GLU A 73 -8.96 15.71 21.76
CA GLU A 73 -10.32 16.13 22.15
C GLU A 73 -11.13 14.91 22.62
N PRO A 74 -11.48 14.80 23.92
CA PRO A 74 -11.99 13.55 24.50
C PRO A 74 -13.27 13.04 23.81
N ASP A 75 -14.02 13.96 23.24
CA ASP A 75 -15.27 13.70 22.52
C ASP A 75 -15.05 13.39 21.03
N ASN A 76 -13.80 13.47 20.56
CA ASN A 76 -13.39 13.25 19.19
C ASN A 76 -12.54 11.99 19.05
N LYS A 77 -13.22 10.84 19.01
CA LYS A 77 -12.65 9.51 18.77
C LYS A 77 -11.82 9.35 17.48
N ASP A 78 -11.88 10.31 16.58
CA ASP A 78 -11.12 10.30 15.32
C ASP A 78 -9.74 10.93 15.46
N ILE A 79 -9.55 11.74 16.51
CA ILE A 79 -8.24 12.26 16.89
C ILE A 79 -7.52 11.17 17.68
N THR A 80 -6.95 10.22 16.95
CA THR A 80 -6.02 9.21 17.47
C THR A 80 -4.62 9.49 16.95
N PHE A 81 -3.59 9.01 17.65
CA PHE A 81 -2.21 9.14 17.19
C PHE A 81 -2.01 8.73 15.73
N TYR A 82 -2.49 7.54 15.37
CA TYR A 82 -2.28 6.98 14.04
C TYR A 82 -3.08 7.75 12.98
N ASN A 83 -4.31 8.17 13.28
CA ASN A 83 -5.07 9.00 12.34
C ASN A 83 -4.40 10.35 12.10
N LEU A 84 -3.89 11.00 13.16
CA LEU A 84 -3.15 12.26 13.02
C LEU A 84 -1.85 12.09 12.24
N LEU A 85 -1.13 10.98 12.45
CA LEU A 85 0.08 10.63 11.71
C LEU A 85 -0.23 10.46 10.22
N CYS A 86 -1.17 9.58 9.88
CA CYS A 86 -1.57 9.32 8.50
C CYS A 86 -2.09 10.60 7.83
N ALA A 87 -2.90 11.38 8.54
CA ALA A 87 -3.42 12.64 8.02
C ALA A 87 -2.30 13.61 7.63
N LYS A 88 -1.08 13.56 8.20
CA LYS A 88 0.01 14.47 7.77
C LYS A 88 0.24 14.47 6.26
N CYS A 89 0.06 13.32 5.61
CA CYS A 89 0.16 13.17 4.17
C CYS A 89 -1.23 13.06 3.51
N HIS A 90 -2.21 12.42 4.17
CA HIS A 90 -3.54 12.13 3.63
C HIS A 90 -4.60 13.21 3.91
N LYS A 91 -4.23 14.50 3.82
CA LYS A 91 -5.06 15.60 4.33
C LYS A 91 -6.07 16.19 3.35
N GLU A 92 -5.70 16.48 2.10
CA GLU A 92 -6.58 17.14 1.12
C GLU A 92 -6.15 16.89 -0.34
N PRO A 93 -7.06 17.02 -1.34
CA PRO A 93 -6.71 16.84 -2.73
C PRO A 93 -5.69 17.92 -3.11
N GLY A 94 -4.46 17.53 -3.46
CA GLY A 94 -3.42 18.47 -3.84
C GLY A 94 -2.56 19.02 -2.70
N ALA A 95 -2.54 18.38 -1.52
CA ALA A 95 -1.51 18.65 -0.52
C ALA A 95 -0.12 18.30 -1.11
N SER A 96 0.65 19.34 -1.37
CA SER A 96 1.87 19.39 -2.18
C SER A 96 3.13 18.86 -1.45
N SER A 97 3.03 17.71 -0.78
CA SER A 97 4.22 17.02 -0.26
C SER A 97 4.78 16.04 -1.30
N GLY A 98 5.32 16.57 -2.41
CA GLY A 98 6.06 15.80 -3.42
C GLY A 98 5.25 15.27 -4.61
N ASP A 99 5.96 14.62 -5.54
CA ASP A 99 5.50 14.23 -6.90
C ASP A 99 4.31 13.25 -6.95
N LEU A 100 3.85 12.70 -5.82
CA LEU A 100 2.71 11.77 -5.78
C LEU A 100 1.74 12.19 -4.67
N PRO A 101 0.53 12.69 -5.00
CA PRO A 101 -0.45 13.07 -4.00
C PRO A 101 -0.90 11.81 -3.25
N ALA A 102 -0.76 11.79 -1.93
CA ALA A 102 -1.40 10.75 -1.13
C ALA A 102 -2.93 10.87 -1.31
N PRO A 103 -3.67 9.76 -1.38
CA PRO A 103 -5.11 9.81 -1.57
C PRO A 103 -5.73 10.49 -0.35
N VAL A 104 -6.68 11.37 -0.59
CA VAL A 104 -7.51 11.94 0.47
C VAL A 104 -8.37 10.83 1.04
N THR A 105 -8.36 10.67 2.34
CA THR A 105 -9.12 9.63 3.00
C THR A 105 -9.96 10.22 4.12
N ALA A 106 -11.25 9.91 4.10
CA ALA A 106 -12.10 10.07 5.26
C ALA A 106 -11.78 8.97 6.30
N LEU A 107 -11.98 9.27 7.58
CA LEU A 107 -11.85 8.28 8.63
C LEU A 107 -13.11 7.42 8.70
N HIS A 108 -12.94 6.18 9.16
CA HIS A 108 -14.04 5.23 9.30
C HIS A 108 -14.59 5.32 10.72
N SER A 109 -15.46 6.30 10.94
CA SER A 109 -16.07 6.50 12.25
C SER A 109 -17.52 6.86 12.16
N SER A 110 -18.22 6.70 13.27
CA SER A 110 -19.62 7.12 13.33
C SER A 110 -19.77 8.65 13.20
N ARG A 111 -18.73 9.43 13.48
CA ARG A 111 -18.76 10.89 13.32
C ARG A 111 -18.65 11.26 11.85
N GLU A 112 -17.65 10.73 11.15
CA GLU A 112 -17.44 11.00 9.72
C GLU A 112 -18.59 10.46 8.85
N THR A 113 -19.19 9.34 9.26
CA THR A 113 -20.32 8.73 8.52
C THR A 113 -21.69 9.18 8.99
N ASN A 114 -21.79 10.06 10.00
CA ASN A 114 -23.05 10.41 10.70
C ASN A 114 -23.86 9.19 11.17
N SER A 115 -23.19 8.07 11.42
CA SER A 115 -23.83 6.82 11.81
C SER A 115 -24.20 6.84 13.29
N SER A 116 -25.47 6.54 13.57
CA SER A 116 -25.97 6.29 14.94
C SER A 116 -25.88 4.81 15.34
N TYR A 117 -25.41 3.94 14.43
CA TYR A 117 -25.14 2.54 14.76
C TYR A 117 -24.13 2.47 15.91
N TRP A 118 -24.27 1.44 16.76
CA TRP A 118 -23.45 1.29 17.98
C TRP A 118 -23.50 2.51 18.89
N GLN A 119 -24.68 3.15 18.97
CA GLN A 119 -24.92 4.35 19.77
C GLN A 119 -24.04 5.55 19.35
N GLY A 120 -23.55 5.54 18.11
CA GLY A 120 -22.60 6.53 17.63
C GLY A 120 -21.24 6.47 18.33
N ASN A 121 -20.87 5.31 18.91
CA ASN A 121 -19.65 5.17 19.70
C ASN A 121 -18.67 4.14 19.10
N TRP A 122 -18.42 4.24 17.80
CA TRP A 122 -17.42 3.44 17.10
C TRP A 122 -16.48 4.32 16.25
N SER A 123 -15.22 3.93 16.14
CA SER A 123 -14.23 4.50 15.23
C SER A 123 -13.21 3.41 14.86
N ARG A 124 -12.68 3.49 13.64
CA ARG A 124 -11.58 2.69 13.14
C ARG A 124 -10.43 3.62 12.78
N GLN A 125 -9.23 3.24 13.22
CA GLN A 125 -8.01 3.93 12.89
C GLN A 125 -7.48 3.47 11.52
N CYS A 126 -6.68 4.30 10.87
CA CYS A 126 -6.05 3.95 9.59
C CYS A 126 -5.31 2.60 9.68
N ILE A 127 -4.58 2.38 10.78
CA ILE A 127 -3.79 1.16 10.98
C ILE A 127 -4.61 -0.05 11.41
N ASP A 128 -5.91 0.09 11.67
CA ASP A 128 -6.75 -1.08 11.93
C ASP A 128 -6.82 -1.93 10.67
N CYS A 129 -6.89 -1.28 9.50
CA CYS A 129 -7.00 -1.93 8.20
C CYS A 129 -5.71 -1.90 7.38
N HIS A 130 -4.90 -0.86 7.51
CA HIS A 130 -3.69 -0.68 6.72
C HIS A 130 -2.43 -1.08 7.50
N ASN A 131 -1.46 -1.66 6.81
CA ASN A 131 -0.09 -1.79 7.30
C ASN A 131 0.79 -0.76 6.58
N PRO A 132 1.22 0.33 7.25
CA PRO A 132 1.97 1.40 6.59
C PRO A 132 3.33 0.95 6.05
N HIS A 133 3.84 -0.21 6.49
CA HIS A 133 5.13 -0.76 6.09
C HIS A 133 5.04 -1.77 4.95
N PHE A 134 3.97 -2.54 4.85
CA PHE A 134 3.93 -3.73 3.99
C PHE A 134 2.61 -3.93 3.26
N GLN A 135 2.69 -4.30 1.99
CA GLN A 135 1.59 -4.81 1.17
C GLN A 135 1.31 -6.25 1.59
N GLU A 136 0.73 -6.47 2.78
CA GLU A 136 0.53 -7.82 3.32
C GLU A 136 -0.32 -8.72 2.41
N GLN A 137 -1.18 -8.11 1.60
CA GLN A 137 -1.93 -8.78 0.53
C GLN A 137 -1.03 -9.67 -0.33
N LYS A 138 0.23 -9.32 -0.57
CA LYS A 138 1.20 -10.13 -1.35
C LYS A 138 1.50 -11.51 -0.77
N PHE A 139 1.28 -11.72 0.53
CA PHE A 139 1.54 -13.00 1.19
C PHE A 139 0.41 -14.00 1.04
N TRP A 140 -0.74 -13.60 0.50
CA TRP A 140 -1.81 -14.53 0.14
C TRP A 140 -1.36 -15.57 -0.90
N LEU A 141 -0.36 -15.22 -1.72
CA LEU A 141 0.29 -16.13 -2.69
C LEU A 141 1.20 -17.17 -2.04
N SER A 142 1.77 -16.86 -0.89
CA SER A 142 2.77 -17.71 -0.22
C SER A 142 2.17 -18.75 0.71
N ASP A 143 0.86 -18.72 0.90
CA ASP A 143 0.16 -19.69 1.74
C ASP A 143 -0.17 -20.93 0.90
N GLU A 144 0.64 -21.99 1.04
CA GLU A 144 0.44 -23.29 0.37
C GLU A 144 -0.95 -23.90 0.63
N SER A 145 -1.66 -23.44 1.66
CA SER A 145 -3.03 -23.86 1.96
C SER A 145 -4.11 -23.17 1.11
N ASN A 146 -3.75 -22.14 0.33
CA ASN A 146 -4.67 -21.41 -0.52
C ASN A 146 -4.43 -21.67 -2.02
N PRO A 147 -5.23 -22.54 -2.67
CA PRO A 147 -5.01 -22.97 -4.04
C PRO A 147 -5.51 -21.98 -5.11
N VAL A 148 -5.79 -20.71 -4.77
CA VAL A 148 -6.10 -19.71 -5.80
C VAL A 148 -4.86 -19.55 -6.66
N ALA A 149 -4.92 -20.12 -7.87
CA ALA A 149 -3.82 -20.19 -8.80
C ALA A 149 -3.21 -18.79 -9.02
N ASP A 150 -1.88 -18.70 -8.95
CA ASP A 150 -1.05 -17.49 -9.06
C ASP A 150 -1.47 -16.46 -10.14
N ALA A 151 -2.20 -16.89 -11.17
CA ALA A 151 -2.65 -16.05 -12.27
C ALA A 151 -3.79 -15.07 -11.91
N ASP A 152 -4.63 -15.39 -10.92
CA ASP A 152 -5.82 -14.56 -10.60
C ASP A 152 -5.55 -13.46 -9.55
N PHE A 153 -4.40 -13.55 -8.88
CA PHE A 153 -4.00 -12.60 -7.85
C PHE A 153 -3.56 -11.25 -8.43
N TYR A 154 -2.74 -11.28 -9.47
CA TYR A 154 -2.16 -10.08 -10.05
C TYR A 154 -3.11 -9.46 -11.08
N LEU A 155 -3.16 -8.13 -11.10
CA LEU A 155 -3.88 -7.38 -12.13
C LEU A 155 -3.22 -7.55 -13.50
N SER A 156 -1.89 -7.68 -13.49
CA SER A 156 -1.09 -8.05 -14.65
C SER A 156 0.23 -8.68 -14.24
N GLN A 157 0.78 -9.52 -15.11
CA GLN A 157 2.09 -10.16 -14.93
C GLN A 157 2.86 -10.20 -16.24
N GLY A 158 4.15 -10.44 -16.17
CA GLY A 158 4.98 -10.64 -17.35
C GLY A 158 6.42 -10.96 -16.99
N GLU A 159 7.31 -10.79 -17.96
CA GLU A 159 8.74 -11.06 -17.81
C GLU A 159 9.56 -9.83 -18.13
N ILE A 160 10.34 -9.36 -17.15
CA ILE A 160 11.33 -8.30 -17.31
C ILE A 160 12.60 -8.90 -17.93
N THR A 161 13.12 -8.29 -18.97
CA THR A 161 14.34 -8.71 -19.70
C THR A 161 15.46 -7.68 -19.65
N GLY A 162 15.19 -6.48 -19.15
CA GLY A 162 16.18 -5.43 -19.00
C GLY A 162 15.74 -4.36 -18.01
N CYS A 163 16.71 -3.59 -17.51
CA CYS A 163 16.48 -2.57 -16.51
C CYS A 163 17.47 -1.41 -16.70
N SER A 164 16.96 -0.18 -16.75
CA SER A 164 17.76 1.04 -16.81
C SER A 164 17.21 2.09 -15.85
N TYR A 165 18.05 2.57 -14.94
CA TYR A 165 17.72 3.64 -14.01
C TYR A 165 18.18 4.99 -14.56
N ASP A 166 17.27 5.96 -14.59
CA ASP A 166 17.54 7.34 -14.91
C ASP A 166 17.58 8.19 -13.63
N THR A 167 18.76 8.67 -13.29
CA THR A 167 18.99 9.52 -12.12
C THR A 167 18.36 10.90 -12.25
N ALA A 168 18.10 11.38 -13.47
CA ALA A 168 17.52 12.70 -13.70
C ALA A 168 16.02 12.70 -13.35
N SER A 169 15.29 11.66 -13.77
CA SER A 169 13.87 11.49 -13.45
C SER A 169 13.61 10.75 -12.14
N ASN A 170 14.65 10.18 -11.51
CA ASN A 170 14.54 9.26 -10.38
C ASN A 170 13.53 8.15 -10.68
N SER A 171 13.70 7.51 -11.84
CA SER A 171 12.80 6.45 -12.32
C SER A 171 13.57 5.31 -12.96
N THR A 172 13.01 4.11 -12.88
CA THR A 172 13.56 2.92 -13.54
C THR A 172 12.64 2.50 -14.67
N GLU A 173 13.22 2.30 -15.85
CA GLU A 173 12.57 1.67 -16.99
C GLU A 173 12.95 0.18 -17.02
N PHE A 174 11.94 -0.68 -17.01
CA PHE A 174 12.04 -2.10 -17.26
C PHE A 174 11.69 -2.39 -18.72
N LYS A 175 12.49 -3.21 -19.38
CA LYS A 175 12.12 -3.85 -20.66
C LYS A 175 11.38 -5.14 -20.35
N PHE A 176 10.33 -5.45 -21.11
CA PHE A 176 9.62 -6.71 -20.98
C PHE A 176 9.43 -7.41 -22.33
N GLU A 177 9.13 -8.70 -22.34
CA GLU A 177 8.79 -9.43 -23.57
C GLU A 177 7.28 -9.48 -23.82
N SER A 178 6.52 -9.73 -22.75
CA SER A 178 5.07 -9.69 -22.78
C SER A 178 4.51 -9.23 -21.44
N ILE A 179 3.34 -8.63 -21.49
CA ILE A 179 2.48 -8.36 -20.34
C ILE A 179 1.15 -9.07 -20.57
N ARG A 180 0.67 -9.77 -19.54
CA ARG A 180 -0.63 -10.43 -19.51
C ARG A 180 -1.47 -9.76 -18.45
N TYR A 181 -2.64 -9.30 -18.84
CA TYR A 181 -3.63 -8.76 -17.92
C TYR A 181 -4.54 -9.86 -17.40
N LYS A 182 -5.09 -9.65 -16.20
CA LYS A 182 -6.08 -10.56 -15.60
C LYS A 182 -7.24 -10.78 -16.58
N ALA A 183 -7.56 -12.05 -16.86
CA ALA A 183 -8.61 -12.41 -17.80
C ALA A 183 -9.99 -11.91 -17.34
N ASP A 184 -10.88 -11.65 -18.30
CA ASP A 184 -12.27 -11.20 -18.07
C ASP A 184 -12.40 -9.98 -17.14
N SER A 185 -11.36 -9.13 -17.09
CA SER A 185 -11.29 -7.94 -16.26
C SER A 185 -11.19 -6.66 -17.10
N ILE A 186 -11.29 -5.51 -16.42
CA ILE A 186 -11.08 -4.19 -17.04
C ILE A 186 -9.60 -3.80 -17.13
N TRP A 187 -8.69 -4.64 -16.66
CA TRP A 187 -7.29 -4.29 -16.50
C TRP A 187 -6.56 -4.30 -17.84
N ASN A 188 -5.87 -3.19 -18.12
CA ASN A 188 -4.97 -2.95 -19.23
C ASN A 188 -4.01 -1.83 -18.82
N ALA A 189 -3.06 -1.47 -19.67
CA ALA A 189 -2.11 -0.38 -19.40
C ALA A 189 -2.83 0.90 -18.94
N GLN A 190 -3.86 1.33 -19.67
CA GLN A 190 -4.57 2.57 -19.38
C GLN A 190 -5.30 2.54 -18.02
N THR A 191 -5.97 1.44 -17.69
CA THR A 191 -6.72 1.34 -16.41
C THR A 191 -5.82 1.16 -15.20
N LEU A 192 -4.64 0.55 -15.35
CA LEU A 192 -3.63 0.49 -14.29
C LEU A 192 -3.07 1.89 -13.98
N LEU A 193 -2.75 2.66 -15.03
CA LEU A 193 -2.18 4.00 -14.92
C LEU A 193 -3.19 5.03 -14.42
N SER A 194 -4.47 4.92 -14.81
CA SER A 194 -5.51 5.85 -14.35
C SER A 194 -5.77 5.79 -12.85
N LYS A 195 -5.24 4.79 -12.13
CA LYS A 195 -5.35 4.73 -10.66
C LYS A 195 -4.45 5.76 -9.98
N ASN A 196 -3.26 5.99 -10.55
CA ASN A 196 -2.26 6.90 -10.00
C ASN A 196 -2.78 8.34 -9.82
N GLU A 197 -3.70 8.79 -10.69
CA GLU A 197 -4.27 10.15 -10.66
C GLU A 197 -5.03 10.49 -9.38
N SER A 198 -5.51 9.48 -8.65
CA SER A 198 -6.27 9.65 -7.40
C SER A 198 -5.42 9.50 -6.13
N GLY A 199 -4.09 9.42 -6.28
CA GLY A 199 -3.17 9.03 -5.21
C GLY A 199 -3.20 7.55 -4.88
N ARG A 200 -4.00 6.75 -5.59
CA ARG A 200 -4.08 5.30 -5.42
C ARG A 200 -3.19 4.65 -6.45
N SER A 201 -1.95 4.37 -6.11
CA SER A 201 -1.03 3.77 -7.07
C SER A 201 -1.26 2.27 -7.25
N THR A 202 -1.09 1.81 -8.49
CA THR A 202 -0.78 0.40 -8.73
C THR A 202 0.69 0.17 -8.35
N THR A 203 0.94 -0.99 -7.76
CA THR A 203 2.26 -1.35 -7.24
C THR A 203 2.78 -2.55 -8.00
N ILE A 204 3.98 -2.41 -8.56
CA ILE A 204 4.69 -3.51 -9.22
C ILE A 204 5.67 -4.15 -8.26
N PHE A 205 5.69 -5.47 -8.26
CA PHE A 205 6.75 -6.31 -7.72
C PHE A 205 7.57 -6.78 -8.93
N PRO A 206 8.76 -6.21 -9.18
CA PRO A 206 9.58 -6.58 -10.34
C PRO A 206 10.06 -8.03 -10.29
N ASP A 207 9.93 -8.67 -9.13
CA ASP A 207 10.31 -10.03 -8.87
C ASP A 207 9.32 -10.69 -7.92
N ILE A 208 8.41 -11.50 -8.48
CA ILE A 208 7.35 -12.15 -7.71
C ILE A 208 7.86 -13.28 -6.80
N GLU A 209 9.06 -13.80 -7.05
CA GLU A 209 9.68 -14.77 -6.14
C GLU A 209 10.51 -14.06 -5.04
N ASN A 210 10.66 -12.73 -5.10
CA ASN A 210 11.22 -11.89 -4.03
C ASN A 210 10.39 -10.63 -3.81
N LEU A 211 9.29 -10.80 -3.10
CA LEU A 211 8.30 -9.75 -2.82
C LEU A 211 8.80 -8.65 -1.87
N ARG A 212 10.09 -8.55 -1.56
CA ARG A 212 10.65 -7.55 -0.62
C ARG A 212 10.75 -6.14 -1.19
N MET A 213 10.67 -6.00 -2.51
CA MET A 213 10.83 -4.72 -3.19
C MET A 213 9.63 -4.48 -4.09
N SER A 214 9.09 -3.27 -3.99
CA SER A 214 7.93 -2.86 -4.72
C SER A 214 8.03 -1.38 -5.08
N PHE A 215 7.46 -1.02 -6.22
CA PHE A 215 7.59 0.31 -6.80
C PHE A 215 6.24 0.81 -7.28
N ILE A 216 6.09 2.13 -7.31
CA ILE A 216 4.92 2.77 -7.90
C ILE A 216 5.08 2.72 -9.41
N LEU A 217 4.05 2.18 -10.08
CA LEU A 217 3.96 2.20 -11.54
C LEU A 217 3.78 3.65 -12.01
N LEU A 218 4.58 4.12 -12.97
CA LEU A 218 4.47 5.45 -13.56
C LEU A 218 3.95 5.40 -15.00
N ASP A 219 4.40 4.42 -15.78
CA ASP A 219 4.03 4.29 -17.19
C ASP A 219 4.11 2.83 -17.68
N ILE A 220 3.35 2.51 -18.73
CA ILE A 220 3.41 1.25 -19.49
C ILE A 220 3.29 1.61 -20.98
N ASP A 221 4.35 1.37 -21.75
CA ASP A 221 4.33 1.46 -23.21
C ASP A 221 4.42 0.05 -23.80
N GLU A 222 3.28 -0.48 -24.21
CA GLU A 222 3.16 -1.82 -24.84
C GLU A 222 3.77 -1.87 -26.24
N THR A 223 3.99 -0.73 -26.90
CA THR A 223 4.63 -0.67 -28.23
C THR A 223 6.15 -0.70 -28.10
N ALA A 224 6.70 0.02 -27.12
CA ALA A 224 8.13 0.02 -26.80
C ALA A 224 8.55 -1.13 -25.89
N PHE A 225 7.59 -1.90 -25.37
CA PHE A 225 7.76 -2.96 -24.38
C PHE A 225 8.49 -2.47 -23.13
N THR A 226 8.02 -1.34 -22.58
CA THR A 226 8.61 -0.72 -21.38
C THR A 226 7.60 -0.50 -20.26
N ILE A 227 8.06 -0.69 -19.03
CA ILE A 227 7.36 -0.30 -17.81
C ILE A 227 8.25 0.68 -17.07
N THR A 228 7.73 1.86 -16.71
CA THR A 228 8.46 2.86 -15.93
C THR A 228 7.93 2.90 -14.51
N VAL A 229 8.83 2.91 -13.53
CA VAL A 229 8.50 2.93 -12.09
C VAL A 229 9.28 4.02 -11.35
N LYS A 230 8.74 4.52 -10.24
CA LYS A 230 9.42 5.54 -9.42
C LYS A 230 10.56 4.91 -8.59
N GLY A 231 11.73 5.55 -8.60
CA GLY A 231 12.92 5.17 -7.84
C GLY A 231 13.85 4.19 -8.54
N ASP A 232 14.95 3.85 -7.86
CA ASP A 232 15.98 2.92 -8.33
C ASP A 232 15.60 1.46 -8.03
N ALA A 233 15.26 0.73 -9.08
CA ALA A 233 14.96 -0.70 -9.01
C ALA A 233 16.08 -1.59 -9.60
N GLN A 234 17.23 -1.02 -9.96
CA GLN A 234 18.36 -1.80 -10.50
C GLN A 234 18.92 -2.80 -9.48
N ALA A 235 18.88 -2.46 -8.19
CA ALA A 235 19.30 -3.36 -7.13
C ALA A 235 18.48 -4.66 -7.09
N VAL A 236 17.21 -4.63 -7.50
CA VAL A 236 16.35 -5.81 -7.63
C VAL A 236 16.87 -6.70 -8.76
N TRP A 237 17.02 -6.08 -9.93
CA TRP A 237 17.45 -6.72 -11.16
C TRP A 237 18.83 -7.39 -11.00
N TYR A 238 19.84 -6.64 -10.60
CA TYR A 238 21.23 -7.15 -10.56
C TYR A 238 21.49 -8.18 -9.46
N LYS A 239 20.77 -8.13 -8.32
CA LYS A 239 20.97 -9.13 -7.24
C LYS A 239 20.49 -10.51 -7.65
N ARG A 240 19.40 -10.56 -8.42
CA ARG A 240 18.77 -11.80 -8.83
C ARG A 240 19.31 -12.32 -10.14
N ASN A 241 19.69 -11.41 -11.03
CA ASN A 241 20.05 -11.75 -12.39
C ASN A 241 21.52 -11.44 -12.73
N PRO A 242 22.49 -12.15 -12.11
CA PRO A 242 23.88 -12.05 -12.54
C PRO A 242 24.11 -12.64 -13.95
N ALA A 243 23.14 -13.37 -14.51
CA ALA A 243 23.27 -14.17 -15.74
C ALA A 243 22.44 -13.70 -16.94
N ALA A 244 21.76 -12.55 -16.85
CA ALA A 244 20.87 -11.99 -17.90
C ALA A 244 19.62 -12.84 -18.26
N GLU A 245 19.05 -13.59 -17.32
CA GLU A 245 17.77 -14.30 -17.44
C GLU A 245 16.56 -13.37 -17.27
N SER A 246 15.37 -13.75 -17.75
CA SER A 246 14.15 -12.98 -17.47
C SER A 246 13.73 -13.12 -16.00
N ILE A 247 13.04 -12.10 -15.47
CA ILE A 247 12.44 -12.15 -14.12
C ILE A 247 10.93 -11.93 -14.24
N HIS A 248 10.14 -12.79 -13.59
CA HIS A 248 8.70 -12.62 -13.53
C HIS A 248 8.30 -11.44 -12.63
N PHE A 249 7.47 -10.54 -13.15
CA PHE A 249 6.89 -9.44 -12.40
C PHE A 249 5.38 -9.60 -12.23
N GLY A 250 4.84 -8.89 -11.24
CA GLY A 250 3.40 -8.82 -11.00
C GLY A 250 2.97 -7.44 -10.50
N ILE A 251 1.81 -6.99 -10.93
CA ILE A 251 1.21 -5.70 -10.54
C ILE A 251 -0.04 -5.96 -9.71
N ILE A 252 -0.18 -5.27 -8.59
CA ILE A 252 -1.35 -5.31 -7.71
C ILE A 252 -1.98 -3.93 -7.51
N TYR A 253 -3.18 -3.92 -6.95
CA TYR A 253 -3.78 -2.71 -6.39
C TYR A 253 -3.14 -2.36 -5.03
N GLY A 254 -2.25 -1.36 -5.00
CA GLY A 254 -1.32 -1.11 -3.88
C GLY A 254 -1.87 -0.31 -2.72
N GLN A 255 -2.89 -0.80 -2.01
CA GLN A 255 -3.52 -0.07 -0.90
C GLN A 255 -2.96 -0.37 0.51
N LEU A 256 -1.93 -1.20 0.65
CA LEU A 256 -1.35 -1.58 1.95
C LEU A 256 -2.39 -2.16 2.93
N ILE A 257 -3.42 -2.84 2.41
CA ILE A 257 -4.43 -3.51 3.25
C ILE A 257 -3.76 -4.71 3.94
N LYS A 258 -4.01 -4.86 5.24
CA LYS A 258 -3.55 -6.04 6.00
C LYS A 258 -4.16 -7.31 5.45
N LYS A 259 -3.46 -8.43 5.58
CA LYS A 259 -4.03 -9.74 5.20
C LYS A 259 -5.09 -10.22 6.19
N ASN A 260 -5.02 -9.75 7.44
CA ASN A 260 -6.01 -10.00 8.48
C ASN A 260 -6.47 -8.69 9.09
N ILE A 261 -7.78 -8.54 9.30
CA ILE A 261 -8.38 -7.36 9.91
C ILE A 261 -8.94 -7.74 11.30
N PRO A 262 -8.58 -7.01 12.37
CA PRO A 262 -9.13 -7.26 13.68
C PRO A 262 -10.62 -6.88 13.74
N ILE A 263 -11.43 -7.82 14.20
CA ILE A 263 -12.82 -7.62 14.55
C ILE A 263 -12.88 -7.19 16.02
N VAL A 264 -13.24 -5.94 16.25
CA VAL A 264 -13.40 -5.39 17.59
C VAL A 264 -14.89 -5.29 17.93
N LEU A 265 -15.25 -5.57 19.19
CA LEU A 265 -16.58 -5.26 19.72
C LEU A 265 -16.58 -3.78 20.12
N ASP A 266 -17.52 -3.00 19.61
CA ASP A 266 -17.62 -1.58 19.94
C ASP A 266 -17.84 -1.37 21.44
N GLY A 267 -17.02 -0.49 22.01
CA GLY A 267 -16.96 -0.14 23.43
C GLY A 267 -15.59 0.45 23.79
N ALA A 268 -15.52 1.29 24.83
CA ALA A 268 -14.34 2.09 25.22
C ALA A 268 -13.06 1.29 25.58
N SER A 269 -13.06 -0.03 25.40
CA SER A 269 -11.87 -0.87 25.47
C SER A 269 -11.94 -1.83 24.28
N ALA A 270 -11.18 -1.52 23.22
CA ALA A 270 -11.13 -2.29 21.98
C ALA A 270 -10.58 -3.70 22.25
N THR A 271 -11.46 -4.59 22.70
CA THR A 271 -11.13 -6.02 22.82
C THR A 271 -11.23 -6.61 21.43
N ILE A 272 -10.09 -7.00 20.87
CA ILE A 272 -10.06 -7.81 19.65
C ILE A 272 -10.74 -9.13 19.97
N LEU A 273 -11.82 -9.42 19.26
CA LEU A 273 -12.58 -10.67 19.42
C LEU A 273 -12.02 -11.75 18.52
N ASP A 274 -11.58 -11.33 17.34
CA ASP A 274 -11.23 -12.20 16.24
C ASP A 274 -10.35 -11.42 15.24
N GLU A 275 -9.62 -12.15 14.40
CA GLU A 275 -8.91 -11.61 13.25
C GLU A 275 -9.36 -12.36 12.01
N ARG A 276 -9.83 -11.63 11.01
CA ARG A 276 -10.42 -12.24 9.81
C ARG A 276 -9.54 -12.03 8.60
N PRO A 277 -9.29 -13.08 7.82
CA PRO A 277 -8.54 -12.94 6.58
C PRO A 277 -9.31 -12.06 5.60
N VAL A 278 -8.60 -11.17 4.92
CA VAL A 278 -9.15 -10.28 3.89
C VAL A 278 -8.36 -10.39 2.59
N GLN A 279 -9.09 -10.57 1.51
CA GLN A 279 -8.63 -10.45 0.13
C GLN A 279 -9.08 -9.12 -0.45
N PHE A 280 -8.13 -8.33 -0.94
CA PHE A 280 -8.39 -7.07 -1.65
C PHE A 280 -7.30 -6.84 -2.69
N PHE A 281 -7.37 -7.58 -3.79
CA PHE A 281 -6.37 -7.51 -4.86
C PHE A 281 -6.89 -6.72 -6.08
N ASP A 282 -8.21 -6.57 -6.18
CA ASP A 282 -8.91 -5.88 -7.26
C ASP A 282 -9.88 -4.82 -6.69
N ASN A 283 -10.30 -3.87 -7.51
CA ASN A 283 -11.37 -2.94 -7.18
C ASN A 283 -12.70 -3.29 -7.87
N GLN A 284 -12.75 -4.36 -8.67
CA GLN A 284 -13.96 -4.92 -9.30
C GLN A 284 -13.85 -6.46 -9.40
N GLY A 285 -14.98 -7.16 -9.50
CA GLY A 285 -15.01 -8.62 -9.70
C GLY A 285 -14.57 -9.45 -8.47
N ALA A 286 -14.17 -10.70 -8.71
CA ALA A 286 -13.71 -11.62 -7.66
C ALA A 286 -12.41 -11.14 -7.00
N GLY A 287 -12.32 -11.25 -5.67
CA GLY A 287 -11.17 -10.75 -4.89
C GLY A 287 -11.13 -9.22 -4.78
N SER A 288 -12.27 -8.56 -4.93
CA SER A 288 -12.41 -7.10 -4.77
C SER A 288 -12.98 -6.71 -3.40
N PHE A 289 -13.93 -5.79 -3.37
CA PHE A 289 -14.56 -5.32 -2.14
C PHE A 289 -15.38 -6.40 -1.43
N ILE A 290 -15.90 -7.37 -2.18
CA ILE A 290 -16.73 -8.48 -1.72
C ILE A 290 -16.20 -9.74 -2.36
N ASN A 291 -16.27 -10.85 -1.65
CA ASN A 291 -15.98 -12.15 -2.20
C ASN A 291 -17.30 -12.89 -2.51
N ASP A 292 -17.55 -13.17 -3.78
CA ASP A 292 -18.74 -13.88 -4.24
C ASP A 292 -18.62 -15.41 -4.16
N SER A 293 -17.51 -15.93 -3.60
CA SER A 293 -17.26 -17.37 -3.46
C SER A 293 -17.98 -18.04 -2.27
N GLY A 294 -18.72 -17.27 -1.47
CA GLY A 294 -19.42 -17.75 -0.26
C GLY A 294 -18.55 -17.79 0.99
N GLU A 295 -17.24 -17.52 0.88
CA GLU A 295 -16.36 -17.25 2.02
C GLU A 295 -16.27 -15.74 2.27
N VAL A 296 -16.40 -15.34 3.55
CA VAL A 296 -16.35 -13.93 3.99
C VAL A 296 -14.89 -13.45 3.99
N LEU A 297 -14.37 -13.13 2.80
CA LEU A 297 -12.99 -12.69 2.59
C LEU A 297 -12.91 -11.27 2.01
N GLY A 298 -13.99 -10.73 1.45
CA GLY A 298 -13.99 -9.37 0.93
C GLY A 298 -13.83 -8.35 2.05
N ILE A 299 -13.07 -7.27 1.80
CA ILE A 299 -12.85 -6.22 2.81
C ILE A 299 -14.16 -5.61 3.33
N CYS A 300 -15.19 -5.45 2.49
CA CYS A 300 -16.49 -4.98 2.94
C CYS A 300 -17.13 -5.98 3.89
N GLU A 301 -17.07 -7.26 3.57
CA GLU A 301 -17.71 -8.32 4.35
C GLU A 301 -17.06 -8.46 5.74
N VAL A 302 -15.73 -8.40 5.78
CA VAL A 302 -14.97 -8.48 7.03
C VAL A 302 -15.15 -7.23 7.89
N CYS A 303 -15.08 -6.04 7.29
CA CYS A 303 -15.20 -4.78 8.04
C CYS A 303 -16.64 -4.47 8.46
N HIS A 304 -17.63 -4.85 7.66
CA HIS A 304 -19.06 -4.66 7.96
C HIS A 304 -19.68 -5.90 8.62
N SER A 305 -18.93 -6.55 9.51
CA SER A 305 -19.33 -7.74 10.27
C SER A 305 -20.57 -7.56 11.16
N LYS A 306 -21.03 -6.32 11.37
CA LYS A 306 -22.25 -6.01 12.13
C LYS A 306 -22.95 -4.78 11.55
N THR A 307 -23.56 -4.96 10.39
CA THR A 307 -24.57 -4.02 9.90
C THR A 307 -25.93 -4.69 10.01
N ARG A 308 -27.00 -3.89 9.93
CA ARG A 308 -28.37 -4.40 9.89
C ARG A 308 -28.60 -5.39 8.73
N HIS A 309 -27.81 -5.27 7.67
CA HIS A 309 -28.03 -5.95 6.40
C HIS A 309 -26.88 -6.88 6.01
N PHE A 310 -25.88 -7.03 6.88
CA PHE A 310 -24.75 -7.93 6.66
C PHE A 310 -24.05 -8.16 8.00
N THR A 311 -23.94 -9.41 8.41
CA THR A 311 -23.09 -9.86 9.52
C THR A 311 -21.88 -10.62 8.97
N PHE A 312 -20.88 -10.87 9.82
CA PHE A 312 -19.70 -11.67 9.45
C PHE A 312 -20.01 -13.11 9.04
N ASP A 313 -21.21 -13.63 9.30
CA ASP A 313 -21.66 -14.96 8.86
C ASP A 313 -22.61 -14.90 7.65
N GLY A 314 -22.79 -13.72 7.04
CA GLY A 314 -23.64 -13.50 5.86
C GLY A 314 -25.13 -13.51 6.15
N ILE A 315 -25.54 -13.32 7.41
CA ILE A 315 -26.92 -13.33 7.87
C ILE A 315 -27.34 -11.90 8.23
N GLY A 316 -28.58 -11.48 7.98
CA GLY A 316 -29.08 -10.19 8.48
C GLY A 316 -29.16 -10.19 10.01
N ASP A 317 -29.20 -9.00 10.63
CA ASP A 317 -29.41 -8.87 12.08
C ASP A 317 -30.82 -9.33 12.53
N ASP A 318 -31.72 -9.57 11.58
CA ASP A 318 -33.05 -10.15 11.77
C ASP A 318 -33.05 -11.69 11.78
N GLY A 319 -31.88 -12.32 11.73
CA GLY A 319 -31.75 -13.79 11.71
C GLY A 319 -32.23 -14.42 10.42
N ILE A 320 -32.45 -13.61 9.38
CA ILE A 320 -32.78 -14.06 8.04
C ILE A 320 -31.47 -14.07 7.25
N PRO A 321 -31.06 -15.19 6.59
CA PRO A 321 -29.94 -15.17 5.65
C PRO A 321 -30.14 -14.00 4.70
N ASP A 322 -29.11 -13.20 4.45
CA ASP A 322 -29.21 -11.87 3.83
C ASP A 322 -30.03 -11.88 2.52
N THR A 323 -31.34 -11.80 2.71
CA THR A 323 -32.41 -11.54 1.76
C THR A 323 -32.90 -10.10 1.84
N PRO A 324 -32.57 -9.26 2.85
CA PRO A 324 -32.83 -7.82 2.77
C PRO A 324 -32.16 -7.11 1.59
N HIS A 325 -30.98 -7.55 1.10
CA HIS A 325 -30.47 -7.09 -0.20
C HIS A 325 -31.39 -7.47 -1.37
N THR A 326 -32.17 -8.56 -1.30
CA THR A 326 -33.20 -8.83 -2.33
C THR A 326 -34.49 -8.00 -2.14
N LYS A 327 -34.86 -7.67 -0.89
CA LYS A 327 -36.15 -7.02 -0.56
C LYS A 327 -36.14 -5.50 -0.74
N TYR A 328 -34.99 -4.84 -0.57
CA TYR A 328 -34.86 -3.41 -0.86
C TYR A 328 -34.80 -3.15 -2.38
N LEU A 329 -34.23 -4.07 -3.15
CA LEU A 329 -34.12 -4.01 -4.61
C LEU A 329 -35.44 -4.34 -5.32
N SER A 330 -36.21 -5.29 -4.80
CA SER A 330 -37.53 -5.62 -5.35
C SER A 330 -38.54 -4.48 -5.26
N ASN A 331 -38.41 -3.58 -4.28
CA ASN A 331 -39.35 -2.47 -4.06
C ASN A 331 -38.99 -1.16 -4.77
N LYS A 332 -37.80 -1.06 -5.41
CA LYS A 332 -37.41 0.11 -6.21
C LYS A 332 -37.38 -0.12 -7.72
N GLY A 333 -37.82 -1.30 -8.19
CA GLY A 333 -37.88 -1.61 -9.63
C GLY A 333 -36.50 -1.76 -10.29
N GLY A 334 -35.43 -1.90 -9.49
CA GLY A 334 -34.10 -2.28 -9.96
C GLY A 334 -34.04 -3.80 -10.23
N PRO A 335 -33.17 -4.26 -11.13
CA PRO A 335 -33.07 -5.67 -11.49
C PRO A 335 -32.80 -6.53 -10.24
N ALA A 336 -33.77 -7.38 -9.91
CA ALA A 336 -33.65 -8.38 -8.86
C ALA A 336 -32.65 -9.47 -9.27
N ALA A 337 -31.36 -9.25 -9.04
CA ALA A 337 -30.31 -10.27 -8.91
C ALA A 337 -28.95 -9.60 -8.71
N LYS A 338 -28.26 -9.93 -7.61
CA LYS A 338 -26.82 -9.71 -7.42
C LYS A 338 -26.33 -8.25 -7.33
N GLU A 339 -27.07 -7.32 -6.73
CA GLU A 339 -26.43 -6.06 -6.36
C GLU A 339 -25.52 -6.31 -5.16
N THR A 340 -24.22 -6.35 -5.45
CA THR A 340 -23.12 -6.32 -4.50
C THR A 340 -23.22 -5.07 -3.60
N CYS A 341 -22.58 -5.06 -2.42
CA CYS A 341 -22.37 -3.83 -1.62
C CYS A 341 -21.95 -2.66 -2.51
N THR A 342 -21.13 -2.89 -3.55
CA THR A 342 -20.68 -1.88 -4.51
C THR A 342 -21.75 -1.33 -5.46
N GLY A 343 -22.88 -2.01 -5.63
CA GLY A 343 -24.03 -1.53 -6.41
C GLY A 343 -24.79 -0.42 -5.68
N CYS A 344 -24.91 -0.53 -4.36
CA CYS A 344 -25.52 0.49 -3.51
C CYS A 344 -24.51 1.45 -2.86
N HIS A 345 -23.26 1.03 -2.65
CA HIS A 345 -22.15 1.75 -2.00
C HIS A 345 -21.02 2.01 -3.01
N LEU A 346 -21.03 3.15 -3.69
CA LEU A 346 -20.07 3.45 -4.77
C LEU A 346 -18.72 3.90 -4.22
N HIS A 347 -17.63 3.30 -4.71
CA HIS A 347 -16.25 3.61 -4.27
C HIS A 347 -15.52 4.62 -5.17
N GLY A 348 -16.28 5.40 -5.97
CA GLY A 348 -15.73 6.31 -7.00
C GLY A 348 -14.81 7.41 -6.46
N GLN A 349 -14.86 7.70 -5.16
CA GLN A 349 -13.99 8.67 -4.46
C GLN A 349 -13.20 8.01 -3.31
N GLY A 350 -13.27 6.68 -3.14
CA GLY A 350 -12.83 5.99 -1.91
C GLY A 350 -13.97 5.31 -1.21
N PHE A 351 -13.70 4.72 -0.04
CA PHE A 351 -14.70 4.13 0.85
C PHE A 351 -15.66 5.20 1.43
N ALA A 352 -16.27 6.00 0.58
CA ALA A 352 -17.28 6.97 0.95
C ALA A 352 -18.62 6.24 1.08
N ALA A 353 -19.36 6.54 2.15
CA ALA A 353 -20.72 6.04 2.32
C ALA A 353 -21.61 6.48 1.14
N PRO A 354 -22.59 5.67 0.72
CA PRO A 354 -23.51 6.07 -0.33
C PRO A 354 -24.41 7.20 0.12
N GLY A 355 -24.55 8.19 -0.75
CA GLY A 355 -25.52 9.27 -0.60
C GLY A 355 -24.93 10.65 -0.38
N GLU A 356 -23.63 10.77 -0.15
CA GLU A 356 -22.99 12.08 -0.03
C GLU A 356 -21.95 12.26 -1.14
N GLN A 357 -22.39 12.84 -2.27
CA GLN A 357 -21.47 13.62 -3.06
C GLN A 357 -21.05 14.81 -2.20
N ILE A 358 -20.02 14.62 -1.38
CA ILE A 358 -19.36 15.74 -0.70
C ILE A 358 -18.72 16.57 -1.81
N SER A 359 -19.47 17.55 -2.30
CA SER A 359 -18.88 18.72 -2.91
C SER A 359 -18.01 19.34 -1.83
N ILE A 360 -16.69 19.12 -1.91
CA ILE A 360 -15.71 19.87 -1.14
C ILE A 360 -15.78 21.31 -1.67
N LYS A 361 -16.80 22.06 -1.25
CA LYS A 361 -16.77 23.51 -1.33
C LYS A 361 -15.75 23.96 -0.32
N GLY A 362 -14.63 24.47 -0.83
CA GLY A 362 -13.53 25.00 -0.05
C GLY A 362 -14.03 25.86 1.11
N ARG A 363 -13.54 25.53 2.30
CA ARG A 363 -13.58 26.46 3.42
C ARG A 363 -12.48 27.49 3.16
N ASN A 364 -12.89 28.72 2.84
CA ASN A 364 -12.05 29.90 2.99
C ASN A 364 -11.81 30.19 4.48
#